data_AF-A0A3S2AC16-F1
#
_entry.id   AF-A0A3S2AC16-F1
#
_cell.length_a   1.000
_cell.length_b   1.000
_cell.length_c   1.000
_cell.angle_alpha   90.00
_cell.angle_beta   90.00
_cell.angle_gamma   90.00
#
_symmetry.space_group_name_H-M   'P 1'
#
loop_
_entity.id
_entity.type
_entity.pdbx_description
1 polymer ?
#
loop_
_entity_poly.entity_id
_entity_poly.type
_entity_poly.pdbx_seq_one_letter_code
_entity_poly.pdbx_strand_id
1 'polypeptide(L)'
;MPADEPAEAPEPPPIIPIETRYQAQKEMLFGALERQYEYGKWLLASLLAVHAGSLLAISQAGEARARLYQACGPLLIYGVATTLVAGGLAWINFSVVANVYAGFLTDLREGREPALKGTRKIVAKATFWITPIVAIGSLMLFLVAAVKAANVL
;
A
#
# COMPACT_ATOMS: atom_id res chain seq x y z
N MET A 1 -42.89 -37.90 -28.74
CA MET A 1 -41.67 -37.13 -28.42
C MET A 1 -42.10 -35.67 -28.35
N PRO A 2 -42.12 -35.04 -27.16
CA PRO A 2 -42.35 -33.60 -27.07
C PRO A 2 -41.19 -32.88 -27.75
N ALA A 3 -41.50 -31.89 -28.58
CA ALA A 3 -40.51 -31.06 -29.25
C ALA A 3 -39.76 -30.24 -28.19
N ASP A 4 -38.43 -30.26 -28.23
CA ASP A 4 -37.59 -29.42 -27.40
C ASP A 4 -37.98 -27.95 -27.61
N GLU A 5 -38.40 -27.28 -26.53
CA GLU A 5 -38.64 -25.84 -26.54
C GLU A 5 -37.34 -25.12 -26.92
N PRO A 6 -37.38 -24.15 -27.84
CA PRO A 6 -36.19 -23.41 -28.23
C PRO A 6 -35.64 -22.67 -27.01
N ALA A 7 -34.41 -22.97 -26.64
CA ALA A 7 -33.71 -22.32 -25.54
C ALA A 7 -33.79 -20.79 -25.68
N GLU A 8 -34.41 -20.15 -24.70
CA GLU A 8 -34.58 -18.71 -24.64
C GLU A 8 -33.21 -18.03 -24.70
N ALA A 9 -33.04 -17.09 -25.63
CA ALA A 9 -31.77 -16.42 -25.81
C ALA A 9 -31.42 -15.64 -24.52
N PRO A 10 -30.17 -15.70 -24.02
CA PRO A 10 -29.79 -15.01 -22.81
C PRO A 10 -30.02 -13.51 -22.98
N GLU A 11 -30.73 -12.89 -22.03
CA GLU A 11 -31.00 -11.47 -22.05
C GLU A 11 -29.69 -10.65 -22.16
N PRO A 12 -29.68 -9.59 -22.98
CA PRO A 12 -28.51 -8.73 -23.07
C PRO A 12 -28.20 -8.13 -21.69
N PRO A 13 -26.92 -8.03 -21.32
CA PRO A 13 -26.54 -7.51 -20.01
C PRO A 13 -27.07 -6.08 -19.83
N PRO A 14 -27.50 -5.71 -18.62
CA PRO A 14 -28.06 -4.39 -18.36
C PRO A 14 -27.05 -3.30 -18.69
N ILE A 15 -27.43 -2.36 -19.55
CA ILE A 15 -26.61 -1.21 -19.94
C ILE A 15 -26.53 -0.26 -18.75
N ILE A 16 -25.37 -0.23 -18.09
CA ILE A 16 -25.13 0.70 -16.98
C ILE A 16 -25.04 2.13 -17.55
N PRO A 17 -25.83 3.09 -17.05
CA PRO A 17 -25.76 4.48 -17.51
C PRO A 17 -24.34 5.05 -17.36
N ILE A 18 -23.90 5.84 -18.35
CA ILE A 18 -22.57 6.48 -18.33
C ILE A 18 -22.37 7.31 -17.07
N GLU A 19 -23.42 8.02 -16.64
CA GLU A 19 -23.39 8.81 -15.39
C GLU A 19 -23.07 7.92 -14.18
N THR A 20 -23.71 6.76 -14.06
CA THR A 20 -23.44 5.81 -12.97
C THR A 20 -22.00 5.30 -13.02
N ARG A 21 -21.47 4.99 -14.21
CA ARG A 21 -20.06 4.57 -14.38
C ARG A 21 -19.11 5.71 -13.99
N TYR A 22 -19.42 6.93 -14.41
CA TYR A 22 -18.60 8.11 -14.12
C TYR A 22 -18.54 8.42 -12.62
N GLN A 23 -19.68 8.41 -11.93
CA GLN A 23 -19.73 8.61 -10.48
C GLN A 23 -18.96 7.51 -9.74
N ALA A 24 -19.12 6.25 -10.13
CA ALA A 24 -18.36 5.15 -9.55
C ALA A 24 -16.84 5.33 -9.71
N GLN A 25 -16.36 5.73 -10.90
CA GLN A 25 -14.92 5.99 -11.10
C GLN A 25 -14.42 7.20 -10.30
N LYS A 26 -15.25 8.22 -10.13
CA LYS A 26 -14.92 9.41 -9.34
C LYS A 26 -14.79 9.08 -7.86
N GLU A 27 -15.70 8.27 -7.32
CA GLU A 27 -15.63 7.76 -5.95
C GLU A 27 -14.36 6.92 -5.73
N MET A 28 -14.02 6.05 -6.68
CA MET A 28 -12.80 5.23 -6.63
C MET A 28 -11.53 6.08 -6.67
N LEU A 29 -11.50 7.15 -7.47
CA LEU A 29 -10.39 8.10 -7.50
C LEU A 29 -10.22 8.79 -6.15
N PHE A 30 -11.30 9.35 -5.58
CA PHE A 30 -11.23 10.01 -4.28
C PHE A 30 -10.87 9.05 -3.16
N GLY A 31 -11.42 7.83 -3.17
CA GLY A 31 -11.02 6.78 -2.25
C GLY A 31 -9.52 6.45 -2.35
N ALA A 32 -8.97 6.35 -3.56
CA ALA A 32 -7.54 6.10 -3.74
C ALA A 32 -6.67 7.24 -3.18
N LEU A 33 -7.05 8.50 -3.41
CA LEU A 33 -6.33 9.68 -2.92
C LEU A 33 -6.42 9.84 -1.40
N GLU A 34 -7.60 9.61 -0.82
CA GLU A 34 -7.80 9.64 0.62
C GLU A 34 -6.96 8.55 1.31
N ARG A 35 -7.00 7.32 0.77
CA ARG A 35 -6.21 6.21 1.31
C ARG A 35 -4.71 6.41 1.13
N GLN A 36 -4.28 7.04 0.04
CA GLN A 36 -2.87 7.42 -0.14
C GLN A 36 -2.36 8.26 1.02
N TYR A 37 -3.13 9.26 1.43
CA TYR A 37 -2.78 10.14 2.54
C TYR A 37 -2.89 9.42 3.89
N GLU A 38 -4.05 8.81 4.20
CA GLU A 38 -4.30 8.23 5.51
C GLU A 38 -3.45 6.99 5.77
N TYR A 39 -3.47 6.00 4.87
CA TYR A 39 -2.74 4.75 5.07
C TYR A 39 -1.22 4.98 5.09
N GLY A 40 -0.71 5.79 4.16
CA GLY A 40 0.71 6.12 4.08
C GLY A 40 1.20 6.82 5.35
N LYS A 41 0.43 7.79 5.84
CA LYS A 41 0.71 8.52 7.09
C LYS A 41 0.80 7.57 8.29
N TRP A 42 -0.20 6.73 8.50
CA TRP A 42 -0.24 5.83 9.67
C TRP A 42 0.84 4.75 9.62
N LEU A 43 1.11 4.16 8.45
CA LEU A 43 2.16 3.17 8.28
C LEU A 43 3.54 3.74 8.58
N LEU A 44 3.87 4.89 7.96
CA LEU A 44 5.16 5.55 8.15
C LEU A 44 5.32 6.06 9.58
N ALA A 45 4.31 6.75 10.12
CA ALA A 45 4.37 7.30 11.48
C ALA A 45 4.61 6.19 12.51
N SER A 46 3.87 5.08 12.43
CA SER A 46 3.97 3.99 13.41
C SER A 46 5.35 3.32 13.36
N LEU A 47 5.83 2.96 12.17
CA LEU A 47 7.10 2.26 12.03
C LEU A 47 8.30 3.19 12.28
N LEU A 48 8.25 4.46 11.85
CA LEU A 48 9.29 5.43 12.18
C LEU A 48 9.31 5.73 13.67
N ALA A 49 8.15 5.85 14.32
CA ALA A 49 8.07 6.10 15.75
C ALA A 49 8.76 5.00 16.56
N VAL A 50 8.53 3.72 16.24
CA VAL A 50 9.18 2.63 16.98
C VAL A 50 10.70 2.56 16.72
N HIS A 51 11.15 2.73 15.47
CA HIS A 51 12.58 2.64 15.15
C HIS A 51 13.35 3.88 15.62
N ALA A 52 12.90 5.07 15.24
CA ALA A 52 13.55 6.33 15.62
C ALA A 52 13.39 6.62 17.11
N GLY A 53 12.24 6.29 17.70
CA GLY A 53 12.02 6.40 19.15
C GLY A 53 12.96 5.49 19.94
N SER A 54 13.21 4.27 19.46
CA SER A 54 14.18 3.36 20.09
C SER A 54 15.62 3.88 19.95
N LEU A 55 16.00 4.42 18.80
CA LEU A 55 17.32 5.05 18.63
C LEU A 55 17.50 6.25 19.56
N LEU A 56 16.46 7.07 19.73
CA LEU A 56 16.46 8.19 20.67
C LEU A 56 16.61 7.70 22.12
N ALA A 57 15.85 6.68 22.52
CA ALA A 57 15.97 6.06 23.84
C ALA A 57 17.38 5.51 24.10
N ILE A 58 17.99 4.81 23.13
CA ILE A 58 19.38 4.32 23.24
C ILE A 58 20.35 5.49 23.41
N SER A 59 20.16 6.60 22.70
CA SER A 59 21.03 7.78 22.80
C SER A 59 21.03 8.40 24.21
N GLN A 60 19.96 8.17 24.98
CA GLN A 60 19.73 8.66 26.33
C GLN A 60 20.07 7.62 27.42
N ALA A 61 20.54 6.42 27.06
CA ALA A 61 20.74 5.29 27.97
C ALA A 61 22.03 5.34 28.83
N GLY A 62 22.68 6.51 28.94
CA GLY A 62 23.88 6.68 29.78
C GLY A 62 24.99 5.66 29.48
N GLU A 63 25.46 4.96 30.51
CA GLU A 63 26.53 3.96 30.41
C GLU A 63 26.17 2.76 29.52
N ALA A 64 24.88 2.40 29.42
CA ALA A 64 24.42 1.29 28.61
C ALA A 64 24.37 1.61 27.10
N ARG A 65 24.49 2.90 26.71
CA ARG A 65 24.35 3.37 25.32
C ARG A 65 25.22 2.60 24.34
N ALA A 66 26.51 2.44 24.62
CA ALA A 66 27.44 1.80 23.69
C ALA A 66 27.07 0.33 23.44
N ARG A 67 26.73 -0.39 24.51
CA ARG A 67 26.35 -1.80 24.45
C ARG A 67 25.02 -2.00 23.72
N LEU A 68 24.02 -1.19 24.04
CA LEU A 68 22.71 -1.20 23.36
C LEU A 68 22.87 -0.87 21.87
N TYR A 69 23.60 0.20 21.54
CA TYR A 69 23.79 0.61 20.15
C TYR A 69 24.51 -0.46 19.32
N GLN A 70 25.53 -1.12 19.88
CA GLN A 70 26.20 -2.24 19.21
C GLN A 70 25.27 -3.44 19.00
N ALA A 71 24.40 -3.73 19.97
CA ALA A 71 23.51 -4.88 19.91
C ALA A 71 22.34 -4.68 18.92
N CYS A 72 21.69 -3.52 18.94
CA CYS A 72 20.44 -3.31 18.21
C CYS A 72 20.39 -2.08 17.29
N GLY A 73 21.36 -1.15 17.39
CA GLY A 73 21.41 0.07 16.57
C GLY A 73 21.32 -0.19 15.05
N PRO A 74 22.14 -1.10 14.47
CA PRO A 74 22.06 -1.41 13.04
C PRO A 74 20.68 -1.92 12.61
N LEU A 75 20.02 -2.75 13.41
CA LEU A 75 18.68 -3.28 13.11
C LEU A 75 17.63 -2.18 13.06
N LEU A 76 17.69 -1.22 13.99
CA LEU A 76 16.78 -0.07 14.01
C LEU A 76 17.03 0.86 12.82
N ILE A 77 18.29 1.08 12.42
CA ILE A 77 18.63 1.89 11.24
C ILE A 77 18.12 1.23 9.95
N TYR A 78 18.33 -0.08 9.79
CA TYR A 78 17.74 -0.82 8.67
C TYR A 78 16.20 -0.83 8.75
N GLY A 79 15.64 -0.83 9.96
CA GLY A 79 14.21 -0.64 10.21
C GLY A 79 13.68 0.69 9.69
N VAL A 80 14.38 1.81 9.94
CA VAL A 80 14.05 3.12 9.35
C VAL A 80 14.10 3.05 7.82
N ALA A 81 15.18 2.51 7.24
CA ALA A 81 15.32 2.43 5.79
C ALA A 81 14.20 1.59 5.14
N THR A 82 13.92 0.41 5.67
CA THR A 82 12.84 -0.48 5.18
C THR A 82 11.46 0.16 5.34
N THR A 83 11.24 0.92 6.41
CA THR A 83 10.01 1.71 6.61
C THR A 83 9.81 2.75 5.51
N LEU A 84 10.86 3.50 5.16
CA LEU A 84 10.79 4.48 4.07
C LEU A 84 10.53 3.82 2.72
N VAL A 85 11.12 2.65 2.47
CA VAL A 85 10.83 1.85 1.27
C VAL A 85 9.37 1.40 1.25
N ALA A 86 8.83 0.89 2.36
CA ALA A 86 7.42 0.49 2.45
C ALA A 86 6.48 1.68 2.19
N GLY A 87 6.71 2.84 2.82
CA GLY A 87 5.92 4.04 2.57
C GLY A 87 6.02 4.54 1.13
N GLY A 88 7.23 4.51 0.54
CA GLY A 88 7.44 4.86 -0.86
C GLY A 88 6.70 3.93 -1.82
N LEU A 89 6.72 2.62 -1.58
CA LEU A 89 5.99 1.64 -2.38
C LEU A 89 4.46 1.82 -2.26
N ALA A 90 3.96 2.09 -1.06
CA ALA A 90 2.55 2.42 -0.84
C ALA A 90 2.16 3.69 -1.62
N TRP A 91 2.98 4.73 -1.56
CA TRP A 91 2.75 5.98 -2.29
C TRP A 91 2.71 5.76 -3.81
N ILE A 92 3.66 4.98 -4.35
CA ILE A 92 3.68 4.61 -5.77
C ILE A 92 2.41 3.83 -6.14
N ASN A 93 2.00 2.87 -5.31
CA ASN A 93 0.79 2.07 -5.55
C ASN A 93 -0.43 2.97 -5.74
N PHE A 94 -0.72 3.82 -4.75
CA PHE A 94 -1.88 4.70 -4.79
C PHE A 94 -1.79 5.74 -5.89
N SER A 95 -0.61 6.27 -6.18
CA SER A 95 -0.41 7.22 -7.29
C SER A 95 -0.72 6.58 -8.64
N VAL A 96 -0.31 5.32 -8.85
CA VAL A 96 -0.62 4.57 -10.08
C VAL A 96 -2.11 4.27 -10.17
N VAL A 97 -2.75 3.84 -9.07
CA VAL A 97 -4.18 3.55 -9.01
C VAL A 97 -5.02 4.81 -9.25
N ALA A 98 -4.67 5.94 -8.62
CA ALA A 98 -5.33 7.21 -8.84
C ALA A 98 -5.20 7.67 -10.31
N ASN A 99 -4.01 7.53 -10.91
CA ASN A 99 -3.81 7.85 -12.33
C ASN A 99 -4.64 6.95 -13.27
N VAL A 100 -4.84 5.68 -12.91
CA VAL A 100 -5.74 4.78 -13.64
C VAL A 100 -7.17 5.31 -13.60
N TYR A 101 -7.71 5.63 -12.42
CA TYR A 101 -9.08 6.14 -12.30
C TYR A 101 -9.27 7.51 -12.94
N ALA A 102 -8.28 8.41 -12.83
CA ALA A 102 -8.30 9.68 -13.53
C ALA A 102 -8.33 9.48 -15.06
N GLY A 103 -7.56 8.51 -15.58
CA GLY A 103 -7.61 8.13 -16.99
C GLY A 103 -8.99 7.62 -17.41
N PHE A 104 -9.61 6.77 -16.59
CA PHE A 104 -10.95 6.24 -16.85
C PHE A 104 -12.02 7.34 -16.88
N LEU A 105 -11.93 8.34 -16.02
CA LEU A 105 -12.82 9.50 -16.06
C LEU A 105 -12.69 10.29 -17.36
N THR A 106 -11.46 10.50 -17.83
CA THR A 106 -11.20 11.16 -19.12
C THR A 106 -11.77 10.36 -20.28
N ASP A 107 -11.57 9.03 -20.30
CA ASP A 107 -12.10 8.16 -21.35
C ASP A 107 -13.63 8.16 -21.38
N LEU A 108 -14.29 8.04 -20.21
CA LEU A 108 -15.76 8.11 -20.12
C LEU A 108 -16.30 9.46 -20.59
N ARG A 109 -15.64 10.57 -20.24
CA ARG A 109 -16.02 11.91 -20.69
C ARG A 109 -15.92 12.07 -22.21
N GLU A 110 -14.97 11.40 -22.83
CA GLU A 110 -14.76 11.41 -24.29
C GLU A 110 -15.58 10.33 -25.01
N GLY A 111 -16.44 9.58 -24.29
CA GLY A 111 -17.25 8.49 -24.84
C GLY A 111 -16.44 7.26 -25.24
N ARG A 112 -15.20 7.12 -24.78
CA ARG A 112 -14.35 5.95 -24.99
C ARG A 112 -14.57 4.91 -23.89
N GLU A 113 -14.44 3.63 -24.26
CA GLU A 113 -14.42 2.55 -23.28
C GLU A 113 -13.08 2.54 -22.52
N PRO A 114 -13.08 2.56 -21.17
CA PRO A 114 -11.86 2.62 -20.38
C PRO A 114 -11.03 1.35 -20.56
N ALA A 115 -9.76 1.52 -20.93
CA ALA A 115 -8.83 0.41 -21.11
C ALA A 115 -7.65 0.49 -20.13
N LEU A 116 -7.47 -0.55 -19.31
CA LEU A 116 -6.35 -0.62 -18.38
C LEU A 116 -5.06 -0.98 -19.13
N LYS A 117 -4.08 -0.06 -19.15
CA LYS A 117 -2.74 -0.33 -19.69
C LYS A 117 -2.04 -1.41 -18.85
N GLY A 118 -1.48 -2.43 -19.51
CA GLY A 118 -0.85 -3.58 -18.86
C GLY A 118 0.28 -3.21 -17.89
N THR A 119 1.09 -2.20 -18.23
CA THR A 119 2.18 -1.72 -17.37
C THR A 119 1.69 -1.19 -16.03
N ARG A 120 0.62 -0.38 -16.02
CA ARG A 120 0.00 0.16 -14.79
C ARG A 120 -0.57 -0.96 -13.92
N LYS A 121 -1.19 -1.96 -14.54
CA LYS A 121 -1.70 -3.15 -13.85
C LYS A 121 -0.58 -3.92 -13.14
N ILE A 122 0.55 -4.12 -13.81
CA ILE A 122 1.70 -4.84 -13.24
C ILE A 122 2.28 -4.07 -12.06
N VAL A 123 2.51 -2.76 -12.20
CA VAL A 123 3.06 -1.92 -11.12
C VAL A 123 2.13 -1.89 -9.92
N ALA A 124 0.82 -1.68 -10.12
CA ALA A 124 -0.16 -1.69 -9.05
C ALA A 124 -0.20 -3.05 -8.32
N LYS A 125 -0.21 -4.16 -9.06
CA LYS A 125 -0.20 -5.50 -8.46
C LYS A 125 1.08 -5.78 -7.68
N ALA A 126 2.24 -5.44 -8.25
CA ALA A 126 3.53 -5.66 -7.62
C ALA A 126 3.65 -4.87 -6.31
N THR A 127 3.37 -3.56 -6.36
CA THR A 127 3.46 -2.70 -5.17
C THR A 127 2.43 -3.08 -4.10
N PHE A 128 1.24 -3.54 -4.47
CA PHE A 128 0.24 -4.04 -3.52
C PHE A 128 0.74 -5.22 -2.68
N TRP A 129 1.45 -6.17 -3.30
CA TRP A 129 1.96 -7.36 -2.60
C TRP A 129 3.31 -7.14 -1.92
N ILE A 130 4.20 -6.32 -2.51
CA ILE A 130 5.55 -6.09 -1.97
C ILE A 130 5.50 -5.19 -0.74
N THR A 131 4.67 -4.14 -0.74
CA THR A 131 4.55 -3.19 0.37
C THR A 131 4.34 -3.85 1.74
N PRO A 132 3.33 -4.73 1.95
CA PRO A 132 3.12 -5.38 3.24
C PRO A 132 4.29 -6.30 3.63
N ILE A 133 4.93 -6.96 2.67
CA ILE A 133 6.11 -7.81 2.93
C ILE A 133 7.27 -6.96 3.48
N VAL A 134 7.53 -5.80 2.87
CA VAL A 134 8.58 -4.89 3.34
C VAL A 134 8.24 -4.31 4.72
N ALA A 135 6.98 -3.94 4.95
CA ALA A 135 6.52 -3.45 6.25
C ALA A 135 6.66 -4.51 7.36
N ILE A 136 6.30 -5.76 7.08
CA ILE A 136 6.50 -6.90 8.00
C ILE A 136 7.99 -7.11 8.26
N GLY A 137 8.84 -7.01 7.23
CA GLY A 137 10.30 -7.06 7.39
C GLY A 137 10.81 -5.99 8.34
N SER A 138 10.34 -4.75 8.21
CA SER A 138 10.67 -3.64 9.13
C SER A 138 10.24 -3.95 10.58
N LEU A 139 9.03 -4.50 10.77
CA LEU A 139 8.55 -4.88 12.10
C LEU A 139 9.39 -6.02 12.70
N MET A 140 9.79 -7.00 11.91
CA MET A 140 10.66 -8.08 12.39
C MET A 140 12.03 -7.56 12.82
N LEU A 141 12.60 -6.58 12.10
CA LEU A 141 13.85 -5.92 12.53
C LEU A 141 13.70 -5.27 13.90
N PHE A 142 12.56 -4.61 14.16
CA PHE A 142 12.26 -4.03 15.47
C PHE A 142 12.17 -5.10 16.57
N LEU A 143 11.46 -6.22 16.32
CA LEU A 143 11.33 -7.30 17.30
C LEU A 143 12.68 -7.95 17.63
N VAL A 144 13.50 -8.21 16.62
CA VAL A 144 14.86 -8.75 16.84
C VAL A 144 15.73 -7.74 17.58
N ALA A 145 15.61 -6.44 17.28
CA ALA A 145 16.29 -5.37 18.00
C ALA A 145 15.89 -5.37 19.50
N ALA A 146 14.61 -5.53 19.81
CA ALA A 146 14.11 -5.60 21.17
C ALA A 146 14.65 -6.82 21.94
N VAL A 147 14.64 -8.00 21.33
CA VAL A 147 15.22 -9.22 21.93
C VAL A 147 16.71 -9.04 22.20
N LYS A 148 17.46 -8.45 21.25
CA LYS A 148 18.89 -8.19 21.45
C LYS A 148 19.15 -7.16 22.55
N ALA A 149 18.33 -6.12 22.66
CA ALA A 149 18.43 -5.13 23.72
C ALA A 149 18.19 -5.78 25.11
N ALA A 150 17.19 -6.66 25.22
CA ALA A 150 16.87 -7.35 26.47
C ALA A 150 18.00 -8.27 26.97
N ASN A 151 18.81 -8.83 26.07
CA ASN A 151 19.94 -9.70 26.43
C ASN A 151 21.21 -8.95 26.85
N VAL A 152 21.26 -7.63 26.67
CA VAL A 152 22.46 -6.82 26.96
C VAL A 152 22.25 -5.77 28.04
N LEU A 153 21.00 -5.51 28.41
CA LEU A 153 20.61 -4.83 29.64
C LEU A 153 20.96 -5.71 30.85
#